data_AF-A0A971WWY9-F1
#
_entry.id   AF-A0A971WWY9-F1
#
_cell.length_a   1.000
_cell.length_b   1.000
_cell.length_c   1.000
_cell.angle_alpha   90.00
_cell.angle_beta   90.00
_cell.angle_gamma   90.00
#
_symmetry.space_group_name_H-M   'P 1'
#
loop_
_entity.id
_entity.type
_entity.pdbx_description
1 polymer ?
#
loop_
_entity_poly.entity_id
_entity_poly.type
_entity_poly.pdbx_seq_one_letter_code
_entity_poly.pdbx_strand_id
1 'polypeptide(L)'
;MLSMTVEQLRATVGAGGVTGVTLKGQGGGFYVEIATRSGQDAVLVKARTTEPRRFGNPTSALIVLRDVGIDVIQIDATDWNPDQKDMSRSRQSRADAMREAHEAAAYNQWLAAEIQEAIDDPRPSIPHDQVMARMDARIARHMAADKKHPG
;
A
#
# COMPACT_ATOMS: atom_id res chain seq x y z
N MET A 1 31.24 4.72 7.23
CA MET A 1 29.85 5.23 7.28
C MET A 1 29.01 4.19 8.00
N LEU A 2 28.35 4.57 9.09
CA LEU A 2 27.48 3.67 9.86
C LEU A 2 26.16 3.43 9.12
N SER A 3 25.40 2.44 9.57
CA SER A 3 24.02 2.24 9.14
C SER A 3 23.09 2.52 10.32
N MET A 4 21.96 3.16 10.05
CA MET A 4 20.94 3.44 11.04
C MET A 4 19.56 3.12 10.49
N THR A 5 18.74 2.41 11.24
CA THR A 5 17.31 2.25 10.92
C THR A 5 16.54 3.53 11.26
N VAL A 6 15.26 3.60 10.86
CA VAL A 6 14.39 4.74 11.22
C VAL A 6 14.21 4.86 12.73
N GLU A 7 14.10 3.73 13.43
CA GLU A 7 13.98 3.68 14.89
C GLU A 7 15.26 4.15 15.58
N GLN A 8 16.42 3.75 15.07
CA GLN A 8 17.71 4.22 15.57
C GLN A 8 17.88 5.72 15.32
N LEU A 9 17.49 6.21 14.13
CA LEU A 9 17.49 7.64 13.82
C LEU A 9 16.61 8.41 14.80
N ARG A 10 15.38 7.94 15.06
CA ARG A 10 14.48 8.54 16.04
C ARG A 10 15.11 8.62 17.43
N ALA A 11 15.74 7.54 17.90
CA ALA A 11 16.42 7.51 19.19
C ALA A 11 17.59 8.51 19.25
N THR A 12 18.40 8.60 18.19
CA THR A 12 19.54 9.52 18.11
C THR A 12 19.09 10.99 18.01
N VAL A 13 18.00 11.29 17.31
CA VAL A 13 17.37 12.62 17.29
C VAL A 13 16.90 12.98 18.70
N GLY A 14 16.19 12.07 19.39
CA GLY A 14 15.75 12.28 20.77
C GLY A 14 16.90 12.51 21.76
N ALA A 15 18.07 11.93 21.50
CA ALA A 15 19.29 12.15 22.28
C ALA A 15 20.10 13.39 21.85
N GLY A 16 19.67 14.15 20.83
CA GLY A 16 20.42 15.30 20.30
C GLY A 16 21.72 14.94 19.58
N GLY A 17 21.86 13.69 19.16
CA GLY A 17 23.07 13.15 18.53
C GLY A 17 23.21 13.44 17.04
N VAL A 18 22.16 13.93 16.39
CA VAL A 18 22.18 14.33 14.97
C VAL A 18 22.60 15.80 14.86
N THR A 19 23.58 16.09 14.01
CA THR A 19 24.07 17.45 13.74
C THR A 19 23.62 17.99 12.38
N GLY A 20 23.27 17.09 11.46
CA GLY A 20 22.78 17.46 10.15
C GLY A 20 22.26 16.25 9.39
N VAL A 21 21.41 16.50 8.39
CA VAL A 21 20.85 15.46 7.54
C VAL A 21 20.88 15.95 6.10
N THR A 22 21.41 15.12 5.22
CA THR A 22 21.49 15.39 3.79
C THR A 22 20.66 14.36 3.04
N LEU A 23 19.69 14.83 2.27
CA LEU A 23 19.00 14.02 1.28
C LEU A 23 19.79 14.06 -0.01
N LYS A 24 20.54 12.98 -0.28
CA LYS A 24 21.38 12.85 -1.46
C LYS A 24 20.63 12.16 -2.59
N GLY A 25 20.50 12.84 -3.71
CA GLY A 25 20.00 12.26 -4.95
C GLY A 25 21.11 11.46 -5.65
N GLN A 26 20.80 10.24 -6.06
CA GLN A 26 21.73 9.36 -6.77
C GLN A 26 20.98 8.54 -7.81
N GLY A 27 21.31 8.77 -9.08
CA GLY A 27 20.58 8.22 -10.22
C GLY A 27 19.09 8.55 -10.14
N GLY A 28 18.22 7.55 -10.31
CA GLY A 28 16.76 7.73 -10.27
C GLY A 28 16.12 7.75 -8.87
N GLY A 29 16.88 7.92 -7.79
CA GLY A 29 16.35 7.88 -6.41
C GLY A 29 17.11 8.75 -5.42
N PHE A 30 16.70 8.68 -4.16
CA PHE A 30 17.25 9.48 -3.07
C PHE A 30 17.60 8.60 -1.87
N TYR A 31 18.63 9.01 -1.13
CA TYR A 31 19.12 8.37 0.09
C TYR A 31 19.36 9.43 1.17
N VAL A 32 19.31 9.01 2.43
CA VAL A 32 19.50 9.91 3.57
C VAL A 32 20.84 9.62 4.21
N GLU A 33 21.71 10.62 4.21
CA GLU A 33 22.96 10.67 4.96
C GLU A 33 22.74 11.50 6.24
N ILE A 34 23.30 11.05 7.35
CA ILE A 34 23.07 11.57 8.69
C ILE A 34 24.44 11.91 9.29
N ALA A 35 24.68 13.20 9.50
CA ALA A 35 25.83 13.66 10.26
C ALA A 35 25.55 13.51 11.76
N THR A 36 26.45 12.86 12.48
CA THR A 36 26.31 12.60 13.91
C THR A 36 27.34 13.38 14.72
N ARG A 37 27.00 13.69 15.97
CA ARG A 37 27.88 14.41 16.90
C ARG A 37 29.13 13.61 17.28
N SER A 38 29.11 12.29 17.13
CA SER A 38 30.30 11.44 17.33
C SER A 38 31.32 11.54 16.18
N GLY A 39 30.99 12.25 15.10
CA GLY A 39 31.82 12.37 13.91
C GLY A 39 31.76 11.15 12.99
N GLN A 40 30.87 10.19 13.27
CA GLN A 40 30.67 9.00 12.44
C GLN A 40 29.38 9.15 11.64
N ASP A 41 29.48 9.60 10.39
CA ASP A 41 28.33 9.74 9.51
C ASP A 41 27.65 8.40 9.27
N ALA A 42 26.32 8.41 9.20
CA ALA A 42 25.47 7.25 9.02
C ALA A 42 24.57 7.37 7.79
N VAL A 43 24.16 6.23 7.24
CA VAL A 43 23.13 6.15 6.18
C VAL A 43 21.88 5.53 6.75
N LEU A 44 20.73 6.06 6.36
CA LEU A 44 19.45 5.45 6.68
C LEU A 44 19.28 4.13 5.90
N VAL A 45 19.05 3.04 6.61
CA VAL A 45 18.84 1.70 6.06
C VAL A 45 17.43 1.18 6.32
N LYS A 46 17.06 0.06 5.70
CA LYS A 46 15.82 -0.65 6.02
C LYS A 46 15.94 -1.35 7.38
N ALA A 47 14.83 -1.56 8.10
CA ALA A 47 14.87 -2.16 9.43
C ALA A 47 15.39 -3.61 9.45
N ARG A 48 15.16 -4.36 8.36
CA ARG A 48 15.49 -5.79 8.25
C ARG A 48 16.76 -6.07 7.43
N THR A 49 17.38 -5.05 6.83
CA THR A 49 18.56 -5.21 5.96
C THR A 49 19.50 -4.03 6.15
N THR A 50 20.81 -4.25 5.99
CA THR A 50 21.81 -3.16 5.97
C THR A 50 21.81 -2.38 4.66
N GLU A 51 20.84 -2.63 3.77
CA GLU A 51 20.71 -1.93 2.51
C GLU A 51 20.25 -0.48 2.74
N PRO A 52 20.90 0.51 2.10
CA PRO A 52 20.43 1.89 2.09
C PRO A 52 18.95 1.98 1.69
N ARG A 53 18.17 2.71 2.50
CA ARG A 53 16.76 2.97 2.23
C ARG A 53 16.66 3.94 1.07
N ARG A 54 16.38 3.39 -0.12
CA ARG A 54 16.09 4.17 -1.32
C ARG A 54 14.68 4.77 -1.28
N PHE A 55 14.57 6.06 -1.55
CA PHE A 55 13.31 6.75 -1.79
C PHE A 55 13.16 7.06 -3.29
N GLY A 56 11.97 6.86 -3.84
CA GLY A 56 11.68 7.13 -5.26
C GLY A 56 11.37 8.60 -5.57
N ASN A 57 11.17 9.42 -4.54
CA ASN A 57 10.93 10.86 -4.63
C ASN A 57 11.35 11.52 -3.29
N PRO A 58 11.67 12.82 -3.29
CA PRO A 58 12.16 13.49 -2.08
C PRO A 58 11.07 13.69 -1.02
N THR A 59 9.80 13.88 -1.43
CA THR A 59 8.66 14.06 -0.52
C THR A 59 8.47 12.87 0.43
N SER A 60 8.63 11.64 -0.07
CA SER A 60 8.56 10.44 0.76
C SER A 60 9.66 10.38 1.82
N ALA A 61 10.86 10.88 1.51
CA ALA A 61 11.92 11.00 2.50
C ALA A 61 11.60 12.06 3.54
N LEU A 62 11.09 13.22 3.11
CA LEU A 62 10.69 14.32 4.00
C LEU A 62 9.61 13.91 5.01
N ILE A 63 8.62 13.11 4.60
CA ILE A 63 7.58 12.59 5.50
C ILE A 63 8.22 11.75 6.62
N VAL A 64 9.10 10.81 6.27
CA VAL A 64 9.79 9.96 7.25
C VAL A 64 10.67 10.78 8.18
N LEU A 65 11.41 11.77 7.65
CA LEU A 65 12.29 12.63 8.44
C LEU A 65 11.50 13.52 9.40
N ARG A 66 10.38 14.09 8.95
CA ARG A 66 9.46 14.85 9.81
C ARG A 66 8.90 13.99 10.93
N ASP A 67 8.48 12.77 10.63
CA ASP A 67 7.92 11.85 11.62
C ASP A 67 8.92 11.46 12.72
N VAL A 68 10.23 11.51 12.45
CA VAL A 68 11.28 11.28 13.46
C VAL A 68 11.77 12.56 14.15
N GLY A 69 11.25 13.72 13.79
CA GLY A 69 11.59 15.02 14.40
C GLY A 69 12.73 15.78 13.72
N ILE A 70 12.99 15.53 12.45
CA ILE A 70 13.97 16.29 11.64
C ILE A 70 13.19 17.26 10.75
N ASP A 71 13.28 18.54 11.10
CA ASP A 71 12.54 19.61 10.40
C ASP A 71 13.35 20.33 9.33
N VAL A 72 14.69 20.29 9.44
CA VAL A 72 15.61 20.98 8.51
C VAL A 72 16.58 19.97 7.92
N ILE A 73 16.72 19.99 6.60
CA ILE A 73 17.62 19.12 5.86
C ILE A 73 18.34 19.89 4.76
N GLN A 74 19.53 19.41 4.38
CA GLN A 74 20.17 19.79 3.13
C GLN A 74 19.73 18.82 2.02
N ILE A 75 19.60 19.32 0.81
CA ILE A 75 19.35 18.48 -0.37
C ILE A 75 20.57 18.60 -1.28
N ASP A 76 21.21 17.47 -1.56
CA ASP A 76 22.27 17.35 -2.56
C ASP A 76 21.69 16.65 -3.80
N ALA A 77 21.50 17.42 -4.87
CA ALA A 77 20.95 16.91 -6.13
C ALA A 77 22.04 16.69 -7.21
N THR A 78 23.33 16.75 -6.85
CA THR A 78 24.44 16.73 -7.80
C THR A 78 24.43 15.48 -8.68
N ASP A 79 24.15 14.31 -8.09
CA ASP A 79 24.12 13.02 -8.79
C ASP A 79 22.69 12.54 -9.11
N TRP A 80 21.69 13.40 -8.99
CA TRP A 80 20.30 13.04 -9.26
C TRP A 80 19.98 13.13 -10.76
N ASN A 81 19.49 12.02 -11.34
CA ASN A 81 19.01 11.99 -12.71
C ASN A 81 17.55 11.49 -12.75
N PRO A 82 16.56 12.37 -13.00
CA PRO A 82 15.15 11.98 -13.06
C PRO A 82 14.83 11.00 -14.19
N ASP A 83 15.59 10.99 -15.29
CA ASP A 83 15.37 10.11 -16.44
C ASP A 83 15.72 8.65 -16.14
N GLN A 84 16.59 8.43 -15.14
CA GLN A 84 16.92 7.08 -14.65
C GLN A 84 15.87 6.52 -13.68
N LYS A 85 14.79 7.26 -13.41
CA LYS A 85 13.71 6.77 -12.57
C LYS A 85 12.92 5.70 -13.30
N ASP A 86 12.90 4.50 -12.73
CA ASP A 86 12.07 3.40 -13.21
C ASP A 86 10.57 3.78 -13.16
N MET A 87 10.06 4.21 -14.31
CA MET A 87 8.65 4.58 -14.51
C MET A 87 7.76 3.38 -14.79
N SER A 88 8.31 2.18 -15.01
CA SER A 88 7.54 0.98 -15.38
C SER A 88 6.57 0.59 -14.27
N ARG A 89 7.04 0.55 -13.02
CA ARG A 89 6.22 0.29 -11.83
C ARG A 89 5.10 1.32 -11.62
N SER A 90 5.39 2.59 -11.90
CA SER A 90 4.40 3.66 -11.76
C SER A 90 3.31 3.59 -12.83
N ARG A 91 3.65 3.16 -14.05
CA ARG A 91 2.67 2.90 -15.11
C ARG A 91 1.82 1.68 -14.80
N GLN A 92 2.43 0.59 -14.32
CA GLN A 92 1.71 -0.62 -13.94
C GLN A 92 0.70 -0.35 -12.83
N SER A 93 1.09 0.35 -11.75
CA SER A 93 0.18 0.71 -10.66
C SER A 93 -1.01 1.57 -11.11
N ARG A 94 -0.81 2.50 -12.07
CA ARG A 94 -1.93 3.27 -12.65
C ARG A 94 -2.86 2.40 -13.49
N ALA A 95 -2.30 1.47 -14.26
CA ALA A 95 -3.10 0.53 -15.07
C ALA A 95 -3.93 -0.39 -14.17
N ASP A 96 -3.38 -0.86 -13.05
CA ASP A 96 -4.09 -1.71 -12.10
C ASP A 96 -5.21 -0.93 -11.39
N ALA A 97 -4.95 0.30 -10.94
CA ALA A 97 -5.99 1.17 -10.35
C ALA A 97 -7.12 1.50 -11.34
N MET A 98 -6.79 1.71 -12.61
CA MET A 98 -7.79 1.95 -13.65
C MET A 98 -8.63 0.69 -13.92
N ARG A 99 -8.01 -0.49 -13.94
CA ARG A 99 -8.73 -1.77 -14.09
C ARG A 99 -9.71 -2.00 -12.93
N GLU A 100 -9.25 -1.80 -11.70
CA GLU A 100 -10.10 -1.93 -10.51
C GLU A 100 -11.29 -0.95 -10.55
N ALA A 101 -11.05 0.30 -10.95
CA ALA A 101 -12.12 1.28 -11.10
C ALA A 101 -13.15 0.87 -12.17
N HIS A 102 -12.70 0.30 -13.29
CA HIS A 102 -13.59 -0.22 -14.34
C HIS A 102 -14.38 -1.45 -13.87
N GLU A 103 -13.75 -2.40 -13.18
CA GLU A 103 -14.41 -3.58 -12.62
C GLU A 103 -15.48 -3.18 -11.59
N ALA A 104 -15.15 -2.24 -10.68
CA ALA A 104 -16.10 -1.71 -9.72
C ALA A 104 -17.28 -0.99 -10.39
N ALA A 105 -17.02 -0.19 -11.43
CA ALA A 105 -18.07 0.50 -12.17
C ALA A 105 -19.00 -0.49 -12.89
N ALA A 106 -18.45 -1.53 -13.53
CA ALA A 106 -19.24 -2.56 -14.19
C ALA A 106 -20.09 -3.37 -13.19
N TYR A 107 -19.51 -3.76 -12.05
CA TYR A 107 -20.23 -4.44 -10.98
C TYR A 107 -21.37 -3.58 -10.43
N ASN A 108 -21.11 -2.30 -10.17
CA ASN A 108 -22.13 -1.39 -9.64
C ASN A 108 -23.27 -1.17 -10.64
N GLN A 109 -22.98 -1.07 -11.93
CA GLN A 109 -24.01 -0.95 -12.97
C GLN A 109 -24.90 -2.20 -13.03
N TRP A 110 -24.29 -3.38 -13.04
CA TRP A 110 -25.05 -4.64 -13.00
C TRP A 110 -25.89 -4.77 -11.73
N LEU A 111 -25.29 -4.50 -10.55
CA LEU A 111 -25.99 -4.58 -9.27
C LEU A 111 -27.15 -3.59 -9.19
N ALA A 112 -26.97 -2.36 -9.67
CA ALA A 112 -28.04 -1.37 -9.70
C ALA A 112 -29.20 -1.81 -10.61
N ALA A 113 -28.90 -2.41 -11.76
CA ALA A 113 -29.92 -2.97 -12.65
C ALA A 113 -30.68 -4.13 -11.98
N GLU A 114 -29.96 -5.09 -11.37
CA GLU A 114 -30.56 -6.23 -10.67
C GLU A 114 -31.46 -5.79 -9.50
N ILE A 115 -31.01 -4.79 -8.72
CA ILE A 115 -31.81 -4.20 -7.63
C ILE A 115 -33.09 -3.55 -8.19
N GLN A 116 -32.98 -2.82 -9.30
CA GLN A 116 -34.13 -2.15 -9.90
C GLN A 116 -35.14 -3.17 -10.43
N GLU A 117 -34.68 -4.24 -11.09
CA GLU A 117 -35.54 -5.34 -11.54
C GLU A 117 -36.26 -6.02 -10.36
N ALA A 118 -35.58 -6.20 -9.22
CA ALA A 118 -36.20 -6.76 -8.02
C ALA A 118 -37.23 -5.80 -7.37
N ILE A 119 -37.01 -4.49 -7.46
CA ILE A 119 -37.97 -3.46 -6.98
C ILE A 119 -39.21 -3.42 -7.88
N ASP A 120 -39.02 -3.52 -9.20
CA ASP A 120 -40.09 -3.44 -10.19
C ASP A 120 -40.90 -4.74 -10.34
N ASP A 121 -40.48 -5.82 -9.67
CA ASP A 121 -41.18 -7.11 -9.67
C ASP A 121 -42.57 -6.99 -9.00
N PRO A 122 -43.67 -7.21 -9.73
CA PRO A 122 -45.02 -7.08 -9.18
C PRO A 122 -45.42 -8.24 -8.25
N ARG A 123 -44.60 -9.29 -8.13
CA ARG A 123 -44.91 -10.44 -7.27
C ARG A 123 -44.88 -10.04 -5.79
N PRO A 124 -45.81 -10.54 -4.97
CA PRO A 124 -45.79 -10.25 -3.54
C PRO A 124 -44.57 -10.88 -2.87
N SER A 125 -44.04 -10.19 -1.85
CA SER A 125 -42.96 -10.71 -1.04
C SER A 125 -43.36 -12.02 -0.35
N ILE A 126 -42.40 -12.95 -0.27
CA ILE A 126 -42.59 -14.26 0.36
C ILE A 126 -42.26 -14.13 1.86
N PRO A 127 -43.11 -14.64 2.78
CA PRO A 127 -42.79 -14.67 4.19
C PRO A 127 -41.50 -15.42 4.48
N HIS A 128 -40.70 -14.92 5.42
CA HIS A 128 -39.38 -15.46 5.75
C HIS A 128 -39.38 -16.98 6.02
N ASP A 129 -40.32 -17.47 6.83
CA ASP A 129 -40.44 -18.90 7.15
C ASP A 129 -40.62 -19.78 5.91
N GLN A 130 -41.35 -19.26 4.91
CA GLN A 130 -41.58 -19.97 3.66
C GLN A 130 -40.33 -19.97 2.77
N VAL A 131 -39.50 -18.91 2.81
CA VAL A 131 -38.18 -18.88 2.15
C VAL A 131 -37.26 -19.93 2.77
N MET A 132 -37.18 -19.97 4.11
CA MET A 132 -36.32 -20.91 4.84
C MET A 132 -36.71 -22.36 4.56
N ALA A 133 -38.01 -22.69 4.62
CA ALA A 133 -38.50 -24.03 4.30
C ALA A 133 -38.16 -24.46 2.86
N ARG A 134 -38.23 -23.54 1.88
CA ARG A 134 -37.84 -23.82 0.49
C ARG A 134 -36.32 -24.02 0.35
N MET A 135 -35.52 -23.25 1.08
CA MET A 135 -34.06 -23.40 1.10
C MET A 135 -33.65 -24.74 1.70
N ASP A 136 -34.21 -25.13 2.85
CA ASP A 136 -33.94 -26.41 3.51
C ASP A 136 -34.28 -27.59 2.59
N ALA A 137 -35.43 -27.54 1.92
CA ALA A 137 -35.83 -28.55 0.94
C ALA A 137 -34.89 -28.59 -0.28
N ARG A 138 -34.27 -27.48 -0.67
CA ARG A 138 -33.27 -27.43 -1.76
C ARG A 138 -31.95 -28.05 -1.30
N ILE A 139 -31.48 -27.70 -0.11
CA ILE A 139 -30.26 -28.26 0.50
C ILE A 139 -30.41 -29.78 0.66
N ALA A 140 -31.52 -30.25 1.23
CA ALA A 140 -31.77 -31.68 1.44
C ALA A 140 -31.78 -32.48 0.11
N ARG A 141 -32.33 -31.91 -0.96
CA ARG A 141 -32.30 -32.53 -2.30
C ARG A 141 -30.88 -32.66 -2.85
N HIS A 142 -30.05 -31.62 -2.75
CA HIS A 142 -28.65 -31.69 -3.18
C HIS A 142 -27.86 -32.71 -2.36
N MET A 143 -28.00 -32.69 -1.04
CA MET A 143 -27.33 -33.63 -0.14
C MET A 143 -27.75 -35.10 -0.38
N ALA A 144 -29.01 -35.33 -0.76
CA ALA A 144 -29.50 -36.67 -1.12
C ALA A 144 -29.03 -37.12 -2.52
N ALA A 145 -28.85 -36.20 -3.46
CA ALA A 145 -28.33 -36.47 -4.79
C ALA A 145 -26.84 -36.84 -4.76
N ASP A 146 -26.05 -36.10 -3.96
CA ASP A 146 -24.63 -36.40 -3.74
C ASP A 146 -24.43 -37.77 -3.06
N LYS A 147 -25.36 -38.16 -2.17
CA LYS A 147 -25.34 -39.50 -1.54
C LYS A 147 -25.77 -40.65 -2.46
N LYS A 148 -26.49 -40.38 -3.56
CA LYS A 148 -26.96 -41.41 -4.52
C LYS A 148 -25.96 -41.73 -5.64
N HIS A 149 -24.86 -40.98 -5.75
CA HIS A 149 -23.70 -41.33 -6.59
C HIS A 149 -22.48 -41.67 -5.73
N PRO A 150 -22.46 -42.80 -5.00
CA PRO A 150 -21.19 -43.37 -4.57
C PRO A 150 -20.51 -43.92 -5.84
N GLY A 151 -19.27 -43.50 -6.08
CA GLY A 151 -18.45 -43.96 -7.20
C GLY A 151 -18.22 -45.46 -7.21
#